data_AF-A0A7S3BCQ3-F1
#
_entry.id   AF-A0A7S3BCQ3-F1
#
_cell.length_a   1.000
_cell.length_b   1.000
_cell.length_c   1.000
_cell.angle_alpha   90.00
_cell.angle_beta   90.00
_cell.angle_gamma   90.00
#
_symmetry.space_group_name_H-M   'P 1'
#
loop_
_entity.id
_entity.type
_entity.pdbx_description
1 polymer ?
#
loop_
_entity_poly.entity_id
_entity_poly.type
_entity_poly.pdbx_seq_one_letter_code
_entity_poly.pdbx_strand_id
1 'polypeptide(L)'
;TAAMLDILTPSLTDEALIDYIARCQTFEGGLGGEPGNEAHGGYTYCGFAALCLCGRESALDLQALMRWAVHRQGSAEGGFMGRTHKLVDGCYSWWQGGIFPLVARAEEALNAQRAERIEVAKQRREQAQRGQNANAAPPATPGGAVAPLDPDWAVAVFPCARVLGGATAAAAAIVELDGDEDADEQAVHSTVPTLHNPNALQGWLLAACQADGGGLRDKPGKGRDFYHSCYCLSGLSAAQHHGGIGGAKVVVGSADNLLEETHPLFNVVTRQVEASERYFSARPLQRP
;
A
#
# COMPACT_ATOMS: atom_id res chain seq x y z
N THR A 1 10.35 17.13 -8.46
CA THR A 1 8.90 17.43 -8.64
C THR A 1 8.59 18.76 -7.99
N ALA A 2 7.41 19.38 -8.23
CA ALA A 2 7.01 20.62 -7.53
C ALA A 2 7.03 20.46 -6.00
N ALA A 3 6.68 19.27 -5.50
CA ALA A 3 6.77 18.92 -4.08
C ALA A 3 8.20 19.04 -3.54
N MET A 4 9.20 18.43 -4.22
CA MET A 4 10.60 18.45 -3.78
C MET A 4 11.22 19.86 -3.73
N LEU A 5 10.67 20.79 -4.50
CA LEU A 5 11.13 22.18 -4.58
C LEU A 5 10.36 23.11 -3.63
N ASP A 6 9.41 22.60 -2.86
CA ASP A 6 8.48 23.37 -2.01
C ASP A 6 7.69 24.45 -2.79
N ILE A 7 7.19 24.07 -3.97
CA ILE A 7 6.43 24.97 -4.87
C ILE A 7 5.02 24.46 -5.20
N LEU A 8 4.49 23.51 -4.43
CA LEU A 8 3.09 23.12 -4.55
C LEU A 8 2.19 24.26 -4.05
N THR A 9 1.17 24.59 -4.84
CA THR A 9 0.15 25.58 -4.49
C THR A 9 -1.23 24.94 -4.57
N PRO A 10 -2.24 25.50 -3.87
CA PRO A 10 -3.62 25.01 -3.98
C PRO A 10 -4.15 25.01 -5.42
N SER A 11 -3.68 25.92 -6.28
CA SER A 11 -4.04 25.96 -7.69
C SER A 11 -3.39 24.87 -8.54
N LEU A 12 -2.24 24.34 -8.11
CA LEU A 12 -1.59 23.19 -8.77
C LEU A 12 -2.21 21.85 -8.35
N THR A 13 -2.88 21.81 -7.19
CA THR A 13 -3.49 20.62 -6.60
C THR A 13 -4.99 20.81 -6.40
N ASP A 14 -5.66 21.39 -7.39
CA ASP A 14 -7.08 21.71 -7.32
C ASP A 14 -7.99 20.49 -7.52
N GLU A 15 -9.28 20.63 -7.26
CA GLU A 15 -10.25 19.53 -7.42
C GLU A 15 -10.32 19.03 -8.87
N ALA A 16 -10.06 19.89 -9.87
CA ALA A 16 -10.09 19.47 -11.27
C ALA A 16 -8.99 18.46 -11.60
N LEU A 17 -7.79 18.63 -11.03
CA LEU A 17 -6.70 17.64 -11.12
C LEU A 17 -7.10 16.33 -10.45
N ILE A 18 -7.62 16.40 -9.21
CA ILE A 18 -8.01 15.21 -8.44
C ILE A 18 -9.11 14.43 -9.16
N ASP A 19 -10.14 15.13 -9.65
CA ASP A 19 -11.24 14.54 -10.42
C ASP A 19 -10.78 13.95 -11.76
N TYR A 20 -9.77 14.55 -12.41
CA TYR A 20 -9.20 13.98 -13.62
C TYR A 20 -8.49 12.66 -13.33
N ILE A 21 -7.61 12.62 -12.32
CA ILE A 21 -6.90 11.39 -11.94
C ILE A 21 -7.88 10.31 -11.47
N ALA A 22 -8.91 10.67 -10.69
CA ALA A 22 -9.91 9.72 -10.22
C ALA A 22 -10.68 9.05 -11.36
N ARG A 23 -11.01 9.80 -12.42
CA ARG A 23 -11.64 9.25 -13.64
C ARG A 23 -10.75 8.33 -14.45
N CYS A 24 -9.43 8.32 -14.20
CA CYS A 24 -8.52 7.35 -14.81
C CYS A 24 -8.58 5.97 -14.14
N GLN A 25 -9.17 5.83 -12.94
CA GLN A 25 -9.35 4.52 -12.33
C GLN A 25 -10.34 3.69 -13.15
N THR A 26 -9.92 2.49 -13.55
CA THR A 26 -10.70 1.62 -14.42
C THR A 26 -11.52 0.62 -13.60
N PHE A 27 -12.42 -0.10 -14.26
CA PHE A 27 -13.18 -1.19 -13.63
C PHE A 27 -12.28 -2.30 -13.05
N GLU A 28 -11.04 -2.42 -13.54
CA GLU A 28 -10.09 -3.41 -13.05
C GLU A 28 -9.53 -3.01 -11.68
N GLY A 29 -9.52 -1.72 -11.35
CA GLY A 29 -9.04 -1.13 -10.09
C GLY A 29 -7.76 -0.29 -10.21
N GLY A 30 -6.91 -0.57 -11.19
CA GLY A 30 -5.75 0.28 -11.53
C GLY A 30 -6.14 1.52 -12.34
N LEU A 31 -5.16 2.32 -12.78
CA LEU A 31 -5.39 3.52 -13.56
C LEU A 31 -4.89 3.37 -15.01
N GLY A 32 -5.66 3.93 -15.93
CA GLY A 32 -5.25 4.17 -17.31
C GLY A 32 -4.48 5.50 -17.46
N GLY A 33 -3.89 5.71 -18.63
CA GLY A 33 -3.19 6.98 -18.94
C GLY A 33 -4.14 8.17 -19.08
N GLU A 34 -5.40 7.90 -19.40
CA GLU A 34 -6.51 8.85 -19.51
C GLU A 34 -7.83 8.11 -19.20
N PRO A 35 -8.94 8.83 -18.92
CA PRO A 35 -10.23 8.21 -18.65
C PRO A 35 -10.71 7.31 -19.80
N GLY A 36 -11.04 6.07 -19.48
CA GLY A 36 -11.51 5.06 -20.44
C GLY A 36 -10.45 4.09 -20.95
N ASN A 37 -9.17 4.30 -20.64
CA ASN A 37 -8.09 3.39 -21.05
C ASN A 37 -7.98 2.18 -20.10
N GLU A 38 -7.27 1.15 -20.57
CA GLU A 38 -6.92 -0.05 -19.77
C GLU A 38 -6.01 0.31 -18.59
N ALA A 39 -6.16 -0.38 -17.45
CA ALA A 39 -5.30 -0.15 -16.29
C ALA A 39 -3.87 -0.61 -16.58
N HIS A 40 -2.88 0.20 -16.21
CA HIS A 40 -1.48 -0.05 -16.53
C HIS A 40 -0.53 0.40 -15.42
N GLY A 41 0.43 -0.46 -15.03
CA GLY A 41 1.28 -0.24 -13.85
C GLY A 41 1.95 1.13 -13.80
N GLY A 42 2.55 1.57 -14.92
CA GLY A 42 3.14 2.90 -15.02
C GLY A 42 2.16 4.05 -14.74
N TYR A 43 0.96 4.03 -15.34
CA TYR A 43 -0.04 5.08 -15.10
C TYR A 43 -0.69 4.96 -13.72
N THR A 44 -0.86 3.73 -13.23
CA THR A 44 -1.30 3.45 -11.87
C THR A 44 -0.36 4.07 -10.83
N TYR A 45 0.94 3.83 -10.94
CA TYR A 45 1.93 4.46 -10.06
C TYR A 45 1.90 5.99 -10.19
N CYS A 46 1.94 6.53 -11.42
CA CYS A 46 1.97 7.97 -11.64
C CYS A 46 0.75 8.68 -11.04
N GLY A 47 -0.46 8.18 -11.31
CA GLY A 47 -1.69 8.79 -10.81
C GLY A 47 -1.82 8.64 -9.30
N PHE A 48 -1.50 7.47 -8.75
CA PHE A 48 -1.59 7.27 -7.30
C PHE A 48 -0.54 8.07 -6.52
N ALA A 49 0.72 8.10 -6.97
CA ALA A 49 1.76 8.92 -6.37
C ALA A 49 1.42 10.42 -6.44
N ALA A 50 0.80 10.89 -7.53
CA ALA A 50 0.31 12.26 -7.64
C ALA A 50 -0.78 12.56 -6.59
N LEU A 51 -1.74 11.65 -6.37
CA LEU A 51 -2.74 11.80 -5.31
C LEU A 51 -2.13 11.77 -3.91
N CYS A 52 -1.11 10.94 -3.66
CA CYS A 52 -0.36 10.95 -2.41
C CYS A 52 0.32 12.29 -2.15
N LEU A 53 0.91 12.91 -3.18
CA LEU A 53 1.50 14.26 -3.07
C LEU A 53 0.45 15.34 -2.78
N CYS A 54 -0.80 15.11 -3.18
CA CYS A 54 -1.91 16.02 -2.90
C CYS A 54 -2.61 15.73 -1.55
N GLY A 55 -2.29 14.62 -0.87
CA GLY A 55 -3.03 14.14 0.30
C GLY A 55 -4.49 13.75 -0.03
N ARG A 56 -4.71 13.23 -1.24
CA ARG A 56 -6.04 12.92 -1.81
C ARG A 56 -6.16 11.47 -2.27
N GLU A 57 -5.49 10.55 -1.59
CA GLU A 57 -5.53 9.10 -1.88
C GLU A 57 -6.97 8.54 -1.83
N SER A 58 -7.81 9.07 -0.95
CA SER A 58 -9.22 8.66 -0.80
C SER A 58 -10.11 9.00 -1.99
N ALA A 59 -9.59 9.69 -3.02
CA ALA A 59 -10.30 9.93 -4.27
C ALA A 59 -10.44 8.65 -5.12
N LEU A 60 -9.65 7.61 -4.82
CA LEU A 60 -9.73 6.31 -5.49
C LEU A 60 -10.40 5.24 -4.61
N ASP A 61 -10.93 4.20 -5.25
CA ASP A 61 -11.22 2.94 -4.58
C ASP A 61 -9.90 2.20 -4.30
N LEU A 62 -9.36 2.40 -3.10
CA LEU A 62 -8.09 1.80 -2.66
C LEU A 62 -8.16 0.28 -2.57
N GLN A 63 -9.31 -0.31 -2.28
CA GLN A 63 -9.48 -1.76 -2.21
C GLN A 63 -9.44 -2.38 -3.61
N ALA A 64 -10.08 -1.74 -4.59
CA ALA A 64 -9.97 -2.14 -5.98
C ALA A 64 -8.54 -1.97 -6.52
N LEU A 65 -7.88 -0.86 -6.18
CA LEU A 65 -6.48 -0.61 -6.56
C LEU A 65 -5.54 -1.67 -5.99
N MET A 66 -5.64 -1.95 -4.69
CA MET A 66 -4.85 -2.97 -4.01
C MET A 66 -5.07 -4.34 -4.65
N ARG A 67 -6.34 -4.75 -4.81
CA ARG A 67 -6.69 -6.01 -5.48
C ARG A 67 -6.08 -6.06 -6.87
N TRP A 68 -6.21 -5.01 -7.67
CA TRP A 68 -5.64 -4.98 -9.01
C TRP A 68 -4.12 -5.17 -8.99
N ALA A 69 -3.41 -4.40 -8.15
CA ALA A 69 -1.95 -4.38 -8.08
C ALA A 69 -1.37 -5.74 -7.64
N VAL A 70 -1.96 -6.41 -6.63
CA VAL A 70 -1.45 -7.71 -6.18
C VAL A 70 -1.60 -8.80 -7.25
N HIS A 71 -2.65 -8.74 -8.08
CA HIS A 71 -2.86 -9.66 -9.20
C HIS A 71 -1.95 -9.37 -10.41
N ARG A 72 -1.02 -8.42 -10.29
CA ARG A 72 0.02 -8.16 -11.29
C ARG A 72 1.31 -8.91 -11.02
N GLN A 73 1.44 -9.58 -9.87
CA GLN A 73 2.60 -10.45 -9.64
C GLN A 73 2.38 -11.81 -10.30
N GLY A 74 3.29 -12.20 -11.20
CA GLY A 74 3.27 -13.49 -11.86
C GLY A 74 3.54 -14.61 -10.86
N SER A 75 2.67 -15.62 -10.80
CA SER A 75 2.79 -16.72 -9.85
C SER A 75 3.92 -17.69 -10.18
N ALA A 76 4.31 -17.79 -11.46
CA ALA A 76 5.39 -18.66 -11.90
C ALA A 76 6.74 -17.94 -11.88
N GLU A 77 6.79 -16.70 -12.37
CA GLU A 77 8.03 -15.94 -12.53
C GLU A 77 8.44 -15.19 -11.27
N GLY A 78 7.48 -14.71 -10.47
CA GLY A 78 7.71 -13.87 -9.30
C GLY A 78 7.82 -12.36 -9.59
N GLY A 79 8.11 -11.97 -10.84
CA GLY A 79 8.08 -10.59 -11.31
C GLY A 79 6.68 -10.05 -11.58
N PHE A 80 6.59 -8.80 -12.03
CA PHE A 80 5.31 -8.14 -12.30
C PHE A 80 5.00 -7.98 -13.79
N MET A 81 3.73 -8.08 -14.16
CA MET A 81 3.22 -7.62 -15.45
C MET A 81 2.60 -6.22 -15.35
N GLY A 82 2.72 -5.45 -16.43
CA GLY A 82 2.15 -4.09 -16.46
C GLY A 82 0.62 -4.05 -16.50
N ARG A 83 0.01 -5.09 -17.06
CA ARG A 83 -1.43 -5.15 -17.36
C ARG A 83 -1.93 -6.58 -17.32
N THR A 84 -3.24 -6.72 -17.19
CA THR A 84 -3.93 -8.01 -17.22
C THR A 84 -3.62 -8.78 -18.52
N HIS A 85 -3.31 -10.07 -18.42
CA HIS A 85 -2.96 -10.95 -19.54
C HIS A 85 -1.74 -10.50 -20.39
N LYS A 86 -0.84 -9.69 -19.83
CA LYS A 86 0.47 -9.40 -20.43
C LYS A 86 1.59 -10.16 -19.70
N LEU A 87 2.74 -10.25 -20.36
CA LEU A 87 3.92 -10.92 -19.81
C LEU A 87 4.53 -10.12 -18.66
N VAL A 88 5.23 -10.82 -17.79
CA VAL A 88 6.10 -10.23 -16.77
C VAL A 88 7.23 -9.45 -17.44
N ASP A 89 7.64 -8.34 -16.83
CA ASP A 89 8.73 -7.47 -17.28
C ASP A 89 9.39 -6.80 -16.06
N GLY A 90 10.73 -6.85 -16.02
CA GLY A 90 11.54 -6.36 -14.90
C GLY A 90 11.31 -4.90 -14.54
N CYS A 91 10.89 -4.03 -15.46
CA CYS A 91 10.64 -2.63 -15.10
C CYS A 91 9.40 -2.44 -14.21
N TYR A 92 8.43 -3.36 -14.27
CA TYR A 92 7.26 -3.32 -13.39
C TYR A 92 7.59 -3.70 -11.95
N SER A 93 8.80 -4.18 -11.68
CA SER A 93 9.31 -4.32 -10.31
C SER A 93 9.23 -2.99 -9.55
N TRP A 94 9.42 -1.85 -10.22
CA TRP A 94 9.14 -0.55 -9.64
C TRP A 94 7.71 -0.08 -9.90
N TRP A 95 7.25 -0.05 -11.15
CA TRP A 95 5.95 0.54 -11.47
C TRP A 95 4.75 -0.17 -10.82
N GLN A 96 4.88 -1.46 -10.47
CA GLN A 96 3.89 -2.18 -9.66
C GLN A 96 4.41 -2.35 -8.23
N GLY A 97 5.63 -2.84 -8.03
CA GLY A 97 6.15 -3.13 -6.68
C GLY A 97 6.30 -1.88 -5.79
N GLY A 98 6.72 -0.76 -6.37
CA GLY A 98 6.90 0.52 -5.67
C GLY A 98 5.60 1.19 -5.22
N ILE A 99 4.43 0.71 -5.65
CA ILE A 99 3.15 1.28 -5.21
C ILE A 99 2.72 0.75 -3.83
N PHE A 100 3.15 -0.45 -3.44
CA PHE A 100 2.66 -1.09 -2.22
C PHE A 100 2.94 -0.32 -0.93
N PRO A 101 4.12 0.30 -0.74
CA PRO A 101 4.36 1.14 0.44
C PRO A 101 3.38 2.33 0.51
N LEU A 102 3.04 2.92 -0.65
CA LEU A 102 2.10 4.03 -0.73
C LEU A 102 0.67 3.58 -0.40
N VAL A 103 0.24 2.45 -0.97
CA VAL A 103 -1.11 1.90 -0.75
C VAL A 103 -1.29 1.46 0.69
N ALA A 104 -0.29 0.78 1.28
CA ALA A 104 -0.33 0.36 2.67
C ALA A 104 -0.50 1.55 3.62
N ARG A 105 0.27 2.62 3.41
CA ARG A 105 0.16 3.87 4.19
C ARG A 105 -1.22 4.52 4.05
N ALA A 106 -1.74 4.59 2.82
CA ALA A 106 -3.05 5.20 2.55
C ALA A 106 -4.20 4.40 3.20
N GLU A 107 -4.13 3.07 3.14
CA GLU A 107 -5.10 2.18 3.78
C GLU A 107 -5.05 2.29 5.31
N GLU A 108 -3.86 2.32 5.90
CA GLU A 108 -3.71 2.51 7.35
C GLU A 108 -4.33 3.84 7.81
N ALA A 109 -4.04 4.94 7.11
CA ALA A 109 -4.61 6.25 7.40
C ALA A 109 -6.14 6.25 7.28
N LEU A 110 -6.70 5.62 6.23
CA LEU A 110 -8.14 5.53 6.03
C LEU A 110 -8.82 4.66 7.08
N ASN A 111 -8.19 3.57 7.50
CA ASN A 111 -8.71 2.70 8.55
C ASN A 111 -8.70 3.37 9.92
N ALA A 112 -7.66 4.16 10.24
CA ALA A 112 -7.63 4.99 11.44
C ALA A 112 -8.80 6.00 11.46
N GLN A 113 -9.03 6.71 10.35
CA GLN A 113 -10.15 7.64 10.22
C GLN A 113 -11.51 6.95 10.34
N ARG A 114 -11.67 5.75 9.78
CA ARG A 114 -12.90 4.94 9.92
C ARG A 114 -13.14 4.53 11.37
N ALA A 115 -12.11 4.09 12.07
CA ALA A 115 -12.20 3.70 13.47
C ALA A 115 -12.63 4.88 14.35
N GLU A 116 -12.04 6.06 14.15
CA GLU A 116 -12.43 7.28 14.85
C GLU A 116 -13.90 7.63 14.62
N ARG A 117 -14.39 7.57 13.37
CA ARG A 117 -15.81 7.83 13.06
C ARG A 117 -16.75 6.85 13.75
N ILE A 118 -16.38 5.58 13.82
CA ILE A 118 -17.17 4.54 14.51
C ILE A 118 -17.24 4.86 16.00
N GLU A 119 -16.11 5.24 16.61
CA GLU A 119 -16.04 5.58 18.03
C GLU A 119 -16.87 6.83 18.35
N VAL A 120 -16.76 7.89 17.54
CA VAL A 120 -17.60 9.10 17.69
C VAL A 120 -19.09 8.76 17.54
N ALA A 121 -19.45 7.90 16.59
CA ALA A 121 -20.84 7.47 16.42
C ALA A 121 -21.35 6.65 17.62
N LYS A 122 -20.50 5.80 18.21
CA LYS A 122 -20.80 5.03 19.41
C LYS A 122 -21.01 5.96 20.61
N GLN A 123 -20.13 6.93 20.83
CA GLN A 123 -20.27 7.92 21.91
C GLN A 123 -21.55 8.75 21.79
N ARG A 124 -21.91 9.17 20.57
CA ARG A 124 -23.18 9.88 20.31
C ARG A 124 -24.40 9.03 20.66
N ARG A 125 -24.38 7.73 20.33
CA ARG A 125 -25.46 6.78 20.69
C ARG A 125 -25.58 6.60 22.20
N GLU A 126 -24.46 6.43 22.89
CA GLU A 126 -24.43 6.29 24.35
C GLU A 126 -24.94 7.55 25.07
N GLN A 127 -24.56 8.73 24.60
CA GLN A 127 -25.07 10.01 25.13
C GLN A 127 -26.58 10.16 24.91
N ALA A 128 -27.08 9.82 23.72
CA ALA A 128 -28.51 9.85 23.42
C ALA A 128 -29.30 8.89 24.32
N GLN A 129 -28.77 7.69 24.57
CA GLN A 129 -29.41 6.69 25.42
C GLN A 129 -29.38 7.09 26.91
N ARG A 130 -28.31 7.74 27.39
CA ARG A 130 -28.28 8.35 28.74
C ARG A 130 -29.29 9.49 28.88
N GLY A 131 -29.43 10.34 27.86
CA GLY A 131 -30.41 11.42 27.84
C GLY A 131 -31.87 10.92 27.83
N GLN A 132 -32.15 9.82 27.14
CA GLN A 132 -33.47 9.17 27.15
C GLN A 132 -33.78 8.50 28.50
N ASN A 133 -32.80 7.81 29.10
CA ASN A 133 -32.97 7.20 30.43
C ASN A 133 -33.14 8.24 31.55
N ALA A 134 -32.52 9.41 31.44
CA ALA A 134 -32.70 10.52 32.40
C ALA A 134 -34.10 11.16 32.32
N ASN A 135 -34.78 11.07 31.16
CA ASN A 135 -36.13 11.58 30.95
C ASN A 135 -37.22 10.49 31.02
N ALA A 136 -36.85 9.24 31.33
CA ALA A 136 -37.81 8.16 31.50
C ALA A 136 -38.54 8.32 32.85
N ALA A 137 -39.85 8.60 32.80
CA ALA A 137 -40.71 8.53 33.98
C ALA A 137 -40.64 7.12 34.62
N PRO A 138 -40.69 6.99 35.95
CA PRO A 138 -40.60 5.69 36.60
C PRO A 138 -41.69 4.74 36.08
N PRO A 139 -41.37 3.45 35.84
CA PRO A 139 -42.33 2.52 35.29
C PRO A 139 -43.50 2.34 36.26
N ALA A 140 -44.72 2.52 35.76
CA ALA A 140 -45.91 2.08 36.47
C ALA A 140 -45.85 0.54 36.62
N THR A 141 -46.05 0.06 37.85
CA THR A 141 -46.11 -1.36 38.20
C THR A 141 -47.07 -2.12 37.29
N PRO A 142 -46.62 -3.12 36.50
CA PRO A 142 -47.52 -3.95 35.72
C PRO A 142 -47.98 -5.15 36.54
N GLY A 143 -49.26 -5.17 36.88
CA GLY A 143 -49.97 -6.42 37.16
C GLY A 143 -50.40 -7.05 35.83
N GLY A 144 -50.11 -8.33 35.63
CA GLY A 144 -50.75 -9.11 34.56
C GLY A 144 -49.81 -10.04 33.79
N ALA A 145 -49.91 -11.33 34.15
CA ALA A 145 -49.68 -12.55 33.38
C ALA A 145 -48.63 -12.56 32.24
N VAL A 146 -47.57 -13.35 32.46
CA VAL A 146 -46.61 -13.77 31.43
C VAL A 146 -47.25 -14.86 30.56
N ALA A 147 -47.34 -14.63 29.25
CA ALA A 147 -47.65 -15.68 28.27
C ALA A 147 -46.35 -16.41 27.86
N PRO A 148 -46.39 -17.72 27.53
CA PRO A 148 -45.20 -18.47 27.15
C PRO A 148 -44.67 -18.03 25.79
N LEU A 149 -43.34 -17.92 25.67
CA LEU A 149 -42.65 -17.62 24.42
C LEU A 149 -42.55 -18.87 23.54
N ASP A 150 -42.90 -18.69 22.27
CA ASP A 150 -42.73 -19.63 21.16
C ASP A 150 -41.24 -19.69 20.73
N PRO A 151 -40.59 -20.87 20.66
CA PRO A 151 -39.15 -20.97 20.46
C PRO A 151 -38.81 -21.22 18.98
N ASP A 152 -38.82 -20.20 18.11
CA ASP A 152 -38.41 -20.45 16.71
C ASP A 152 -37.82 -19.24 15.94
N TRP A 153 -37.07 -18.36 16.62
CA TRP A 153 -36.30 -17.29 15.92
C TRP A 153 -34.85 -17.68 15.60
N ALA A 154 -34.41 -18.90 15.95
CA ALA A 154 -33.02 -19.32 15.81
C ALA A 154 -32.69 -19.91 14.42
N VAL A 155 -32.86 -19.15 13.33
CA VAL A 155 -32.22 -19.48 12.03
C VAL A 155 -31.91 -18.20 11.23
N ALA A 156 -30.67 -18.12 10.72
CA ALA A 156 -30.11 -17.20 9.70
C ALA A 156 -29.55 -15.85 10.24
N VAL A 157 -28.30 -15.40 10.03
CA VAL A 157 -27.23 -15.67 9.04
C VAL A 157 -25.84 -15.33 9.64
N PHE A 158 -24.83 -16.07 9.20
CA PHE A 158 -23.42 -16.18 9.62
C PHE A 158 -22.54 -14.91 9.79
N PRO A 159 -21.57 -14.94 10.73
CA PRO A 159 -20.31 -14.19 10.64
C PRO A 159 -19.27 -14.99 9.82
N CYS A 160 -18.65 -14.37 8.82
CA CYS A 160 -17.52 -14.97 8.11
C CYS A 160 -16.22 -14.79 8.91
N ALA A 161 -15.99 -15.71 9.84
CA ALA A 161 -14.69 -16.00 10.41
C ALA A 161 -14.24 -17.38 9.89
N ARG A 162 -12.97 -17.46 9.46
CA ARG A 162 -12.14 -18.67 9.31
C ARG A 162 -12.06 -19.34 7.93
N VAL A 163 -11.05 -18.94 7.15
CA VAL A 163 -10.38 -19.67 6.03
C VAL A 163 -8.95 -19.08 6.04
N LEU A 164 -7.82 -19.72 6.34
CA LEU A 164 -7.33 -21.10 6.18
C LEU A 164 -6.31 -21.44 7.28
N GLY A 165 -6.33 -22.71 7.72
CA GLY A 165 -5.16 -23.36 8.28
C GLY A 165 -4.27 -23.93 7.18
N GLY A 166 -2.98 -24.08 7.50
CA GLY A 166 -2.08 -25.01 6.82
C GLY A 166 -1.51 -24.51 5.48
N ALA A 167 -0.50 -23.65 5.53
CA ALA A 167 0.54 -23.63 4.51
C ALA A 167 1.88 -23.66 5.24
N THR A 168 2.63 -24.74 5.04
CA THR A 168 4.00 -24.92 5.53
C THR A 168 4.85 -23.77 4.99
N ALA A 169 5.32 -22.90 5.89
CA ALA A 169 6.34 -21.92 5.58
C ALA A 169 7.60 -22.67 5.13
N ALA A 170 7.89 -22.63 3.83
CA ALA A 170 9.24 -22.88 3.36
C ALA A 170 10.10 -21.76 3.95
N ALA A 171 10.96 -22.12 4.91
CA ALA A 171 11.88 -21.21 5.56
C ALA A 171 12.79 -20.58 4.50
N ALA A 172 12.47 -19.35 4.09
CA ALA A 172 13.47 -18.45 3.54
C ALA A 172 14.33 -18.02 4.74
N ALA A 173 15.63 -18.32 4.70
CA ALA A 173 16.56 -17.89 5.71
C ALA A 173 16.49 -16.37 5.87
N ILE A 174 15.89 -15.90 6.96
CA ILE A 174 16.00 -14.53 7.40
C ILE A 174 17.45 -14.40 7.88
N VAL A 175 18.27 -13.66 7.15
CA VAL A 175 19.55 -13.19 7.69
C VAL A 175 19.19 -12.06 8.63
N GLU A 176 19.10 -12.36 9.93
CA GLU A 176 19.15 -11.34 10.97
C GLU A 176 20.52 -10.66 10.84
N LEU A 177 20.52 -9.41 10.37
CA LEU A 177 21.71 -8.57 10.42
C LEU A 177 21.78 -8.02 11.83
N ASP A 178 22.80 -8.45 12.59
CA ASP A 178 23.11 -7.94 13.93
C ASP A 178 23.16 -6.41 13.90
N GLY A 179 22.14 -5.79 14.53
CA GLY A 179 22.02 -4.35 14.73
C GLY A 179 22.16 -4.02 16.21
N ASP A 180 22.92 -2.95 16.47
CA ASP A 180 23.29 -2.35 17.76
C ASP A 180 22.29 -2.56 18.93
N GLU A 181 22.84 -2.90 20.10
CA GLU A 181 22.15 -3.26 21.35
C GLU A 181 21.33 -2.14 22.03
N ASP A 182 21.00 -1.03 21.37
CA ASP A 182 20.31 0.12 22.00
C ASP A 182 19.14 0.69 21.18
N ALA A 183 18.19 -0.15 20.77
CA ALA A 183 16.93 0.30 20.14
C ALA A 183 15.68 -0.30 20.79
N ASP A 184 15.16 0.46 21.76
CA ASP A 184 13.78 0.58 22.25
C ASP A 184 12.84 -0.65 22.23
N GLU A 185 12.50 -1.09 23.44
CA GLU A 185 11.61 -2.18 23.81
C GLU A 185 10.13 -1.79 23.57
N GLN A 186 9.75 -1.58 22.30
CA GLN A 186 8.34 -1.32 21.94
C GLN A 186 7.94 -1.59 20.48
N ALA A 187 8.71 -2.39 19.72
CA ALA A 187 8.29 -2.83 18.39
C ALA A 187 7.18 -3.89 18.49
N VAL A 188 5.91 -3.47 18.47
CA VAL A 188 4.77 -4.36 18.20
C VAL A 188 4.97 -4.95 16.80
N HIS A 189 5.45 -6.19 16.72
CA HIS A 189 5.56 -6.92 15.46
C HIS A 189 4.17 -7.02 14.81
N SER A 190 3.92 -6.19 13.80
CA SER A 190 2.75 -6.33 12.93
C SER A 190 2.77 -7.73 12.34
N THR A 191 1.72 -8.52 12.55
CA THR A 191 1.58 -9.87 11.97
C THR A 191 0.95 -9.85 10.59
N VAL A 192 0.76 -8.66 10.01
CA VAL A 192 0.07 -8.47 8.74
C VAL A 192 0.99 -8.93 7.59
N PRO A 193 0.55 -9.88 6.75
CA PRO A 193 1.30 -10.29 5.57
C PRO A 193 1.56 -9.11 4.63
N THR A 194 2.68 -9.13 3.94
CA THR A 194 2.99 -8.12 2.94
C THR A 194 2.05 -8.23 1.74
N LEU A 195 1.72 -7.08 1.14
CA LEU A 195 0.74 -7.02 0.04
C LEU A 195 1.19 -7.81 -1.22
N HIS A 196 2.50 -8.00 -1.39
CA HIS A 196 3.07 -8.81 -2.45
C HIS A 196 4.10 -9.79 -1.88
N ASN A 197 4.57 -10.73 -2.70
CA ASN A 197 5.65 -11.65 -2.33
C ASN A 197 7.02 -11.04 -2.69
N PRO A 198 7.73 -10.42 -1.73
CA PRO A 198 9.01 -9.77 -2.01
C PRO A 198 10.10 -10.77 -2.39
N ASN A 199 10.08 -11.98 -1.81
CA ASN A 199 11.12 -12.99 -2.05
C ASN A 199 11.08 -13.47 -3.50
N ALA A 200 9.86 -13.69 -4.02
CA ALA A 200 9.67 -14.06 -5.42
C ALA A 200 10.12 -12.94 -6.38
N LEU A 201 9.85 -11.68 -6.03
CA LEU A 201 10.29 -10.53 -6.83
C LEU A 201 11.82 -10.41 -6.84
N GLN A 202 12.47 -10.52 -5.69
CA GLN A 202 13.94 -10.49 -5.60
C GLN A 202 14.56 -11.66 -6.38
N GLY A 203 14.01 -12.86 -6.24
CA GLY A 203 14.45 -14.04 -6.99
C GLY A 203 14.35 -13.83 -8.50
N TRP A 204 13.22 -13.29 -9.00
CA TRP A 204 13.05 -12.93 -10.42
C TRP A 204 14.12 -11.96 -10.90
N LEU A 205 14.34 -10.87 -10.16
CA LEU A 205 15.28 -9.82 -10.53
C LEU A 205 16.73 -10.33 -10.57
N LEU A 206 17.14 -11.07 -9.54
CA LEU A 206 18.49 -11.60 -9.39
C LEU A 206 18.76 -12.73 -10.40
N ALA A 207 17.79 -13.64 -10.63
CA ALA A 207 18.01 -14.80 -11.48
C ALA A 207 17.74 -14.55 -12.98
N ALA A 208 16.78 -13.68 -13.33
CA ALA A 208 16.28 -13.57 -14.70
C ALA A 208 16.56 -12.21 -15.36
N CYS A 209 16.59 -11.12 -14.58
CA CYS A 209 16.76 -9.76 -15.10
C CYS A 209 18.21 -9.28 -15.14
N GLN A 210 19.17 -9.98 -14.53
CA GLN A 210 20.59 -9.65 -14.67
C GLN A 210 21.17 -10.15 -16.01
N ALA A 211 22.13 -9.41 -16.56
CA ALA A 211 22.89 -9.81 -17.75
C ALA A 211 24.36 -10.07 -17.41
N ASP A 212 24.97 -11.08 -18.03
CA ASP A 212 26.31 -11.60 -17.71
C ASP A 212 27.46 -10.57 -17.83
N GLY A 213 27.24 -9.45 -18.51
CA GLY A 213 28.21 -8.35 -18.64
C GLY A 213 27.87 -7.10 -17.82
N GLY A 214 26.96 -7.20 -16.85
CA GLY A 214 26.40 -6.08 -16.09
C GLY A 214 25.17 -5.44 -16.73
N GLY A 215 24.43 -4.65 -15.94
CA GLY A 215 23.13 -4.09 -16.30
C GLY A 215 21.98 -5.08 -16.17
N LEU A 216 20.76 -4.54 -16.13
CA LEU A 216 19.54 -5.33 -16.06
C LEU A 216 18.67 -5.12 -17.30
N ARG A 217 17.72 -6.04 -17.50
CA ARG A 217 16.85 -6.16 -18.68
C ARG A 217 15.41 -6.44 -18.27
N ASP A 218 14.52 -6.34 -19.25
CA ASP A 218 13.12 -6.74 -19.18
C ASP A 218 12.97 -8.20 -18.68
N LYS A 219 13.44 -9.17 -19.47
CA LYS A 219 13.29 -10.62 -19.22
C LYS A 219 14.38 -11.40 -19.96
N PRO A 220 14.58 -12.71 -19.69
CA PRO A 220 15.48 -13.55 -20.47
C PRO A 220 15.25 -13.46 -21.98
N GLY A 221 16.33 -13.39 -22.74
CA GLY A 221 16.29 -13.20 -24.20
C GLY A 221 16.15 -11.75 -24.68
N LYS A 222 15.98 -10.76 -23.77
CA LYS A 222 16.02 -9.34 -24.10
C LYS A 222 17.39 -8.72 -23.83
N GLY A 223 17.69 -7.65 -24.56
CA GLY A 223 18.89 -6.83 -24.32
C GLY A 223 18.79 -6.04 -23.02
N ARG A 224 19.94 -5.71 -22.44
CA ARG A 224 20.03 -4.78 -21.30
C ARG A 224 19.91 -3.34 -21.77
N ASP A 225 19.42 -2.48 -20.89
CA ASP A 225 19.42 -1.03 -21.10
C ASP A 225 19.39 -0.29 -19.74
N PHE A 226 19.61 1.03 -19.79
CA PHE A 226 19.65 1.87 -18.58
C PHE A 226 18.27 2.00 -17.91
N TYR A 227 17.20 1.93 -18.68
CA TYR A 227 15.83 2.05 -18.16
C TYR A 227 15.50 0.84 -17.27
N HIS A 228 15.70 -0.38 -17.76
CA HIS A 228 15.51 -1.59 -16.97
C HIS A 228 16.52 -1.70 -15.84
N SER A 229 17.77 -1.29 -16.05
CA SER A 229 18.76 -1.23 -14.97
C SER A 229 18.27 -0.36 -13.81
N CYS A 230 17.75 0.83 -14.10
CA CYS A 230 17.16 1.72 -13.10
C CYS A 230 15.98 1.05 -12.39
N TYR A 231 14.93 0.68 -13.12
CA TYR A 231 13.67 0.26 -12.49
C TYR A 231 13.70 -1.15 -11.89
N CYS A 232 14.59 -2.04 -12.37
CA CYS A 232 14.84 -3.31 -11.70
C CYS A 232 15.52 -3.09 -10.35
N LEU A 233 16.54 -2.21 -10.27
CA LEU A 233 17.22 -1.91 -9.01
C LEU A 233 16.31 -1.15 -8.03
N SER A 234 15.52 -0.20 -8.52
CA SER A 234 14.49 0.48 -7.72
C SER A 234 13.48 -0.51 -7.15
N GLY A 235 12.98 -1.43 -7.96
CA GLY A 235 12.05 -2.49 -7.51
C GLY A 235 12.69 -3.47 -6.53
N LEU A 236 13.97 -3.82 -6.74
CA LEU A 236 14.75 -4.66 -5.82
C LEU A 236 14.89 -3.97 -4.45
N SER A 237 15.25 -2.69 -4.43
CA SER A 237 15.31 -1.91 -3.19
C SER A 237 13.94 -1.84 -2.51
N ALA A 238 12.87 -1.52 -3.24
CA ALA A 238 11.52 -1.49 -2.66
C ALA A 238 11.11 -2.83 -2.01
N ALA A 239 11.40 -3.95 -2.67
CA ALA A 239 11.13 -5.28 -2.14
C ALA A 239 11.98 -5.61 -0.90
N GLN A 240 13.19 -5.07 -0.80
CA GLN A 240 14.08 -5.29 0.33
C GLN A 240 13.69 -4.49 1.57
N HIS A 241 13.30 -3.23 1.39
CA HIS A 241 13.04 -2.31 2.51
C HIS A 241 11.58 -2.24 2.94
N HIS A 242 10.64 -2.60 2.05
CA HIS A 242 9.20 -2.56 2.34
C HIS A 242 8.50 -3.90 2.15
N GLY A 243 9.27 -4.96 1.89
CA GLY A 243 8.76 -6.32 1.73
C GLY A 243 8.69 -7.12 3.02
N GLY A 244 9.29 -6.68 4.13
CA GLY A 244 9.21 -7.44 5.38
C GLY A 244 7.97 -7.14 6.20
N ILE A 245 7.60 -8.14 6.98
CA ILE A 245 6.55 -8.04 7.99
C ILE A 245 6.98 -7.02 9.06
N GLY A 246 6.08 -6.11 9.41
CA GLY A 246 6.37 -5.06 10.41
C GLY A 246 7.48 -4.09 10.01
N GLY A 247 7.77 -3.93 8.71
CA GLY A 247 8.82 -3.03 8.23
C GLY A 247 10.24 -3.60 8.30
N ALA A 248 10.39 -4.90 8.61
CA ALA A 248 11.68 -5.55 8.56
C ALA A 248 12.29 -5.53 7.14
N LYS A 249 13.61 -5.50 7.06
CA LYS A 249 14.31 -5.69 5.79
C LYS A 249 14.31 -7.17 5.41
N VAL A 250 14.20 -7.47 4.13
CA VAL A 250 14.26 -8.83 3.60
C VAL A 250 15.22 -8.88 2.43
N VAL A 251 16.31 -9.64 2.53
CA VAL A 251 17.33 -9.74 1.49
C VAL A 251 17.46 -11.19 1.04
N VAL A 252 17.23 -11.45 -0.24
CA VAL A 252 17.43 -12.77 -0.84
C VAL A 252 18.88 -12.93 -1.28
N GLY A 253 19.55 -14.00 -0.80
CA GLY A 253 20.93 -14.32 -1.16
C GLY A 253 21.95 -13.76 -0.17
N SER A 254 23.08 -13.24 -0.67
CA SER A 254 24.10 -12.60 0.17
C SER A 254 23.57 -11.29 0.76
N ALA A 255 24.04 -10.92 1.95
CA ALA A 255 23.82 -9.59 2.53
C ALA A 255 24.34 -8.47 1.59
N ASP A 256 25.34 -8.75 0.75
CA ASP A 256 25.87 -7.82 -0.25
C ASP A 256 24.83 -7.42 -1.32
N ASN A 257 23.71 -8.15 -1.44
CA ASN A 257 22.63 -7.79 -2.35
C ASN A 257 21.80 -6.60 -1.85
N LEU A 258 21.97 -6.17 -0.59
CA LEU A 258 21.22 -5.06 -0.03
C LEU A 258 21.53 -3.76 -0.77
N LEU A 259 20.51 -3.19 -1.40
CA LEU A 259 20.60 -1.88 -2.02
C LEU A 259 20.26 -0.77 -1.01
N GLU A 260 20.65 0.46 -1.33
CA GLU A 260 20.15 1.62 -0.60
C GLU A 260 18.63 1.75 -0.76
N GLU A 261 17.95 2.30 0.25
CA GLU A 261 16.50 2.51 0.23
C GLU A 261 16.13 3.63 -0.75
N THR A 262 15.20 3.33 -1.66
CA THR A 262 14.60 4.32 -2.56
C THR A 262 13.28 4.84 -1.99
N HIS A 263 13.05 6.15 -2.11
CA HIS A 263 11.84 6.78 -1.62
C HIS A 263 10.62 6.43 -2.51
N PRO A 264 9.54 5.83 -1.95
CA PRO A 264 8.40 5.31 -2.74
C PRO A 264 7.66 6.32 -3.61
N LEU A 265 7.71 7.62 -3.31
CA LEU A 265 7.09 8.66 -4.17
C LEU A 265 7.99 9.15 -5.30
N PHE A 266 9.30 9.21 -5.09
CA PHE A 266 10.22 9.96 -5.95
C PHE A 266 11.21 9.09 -6.71
N ASN A 267 11.33 7.81 -6.34
CA ASN A 267 12.30 6.88 -6.90
C ASN A 267 13.75 7.41 -6.90
N VAL A 268 14.14 8.01 -5.78
CA VAL A 268 15.51 8.43 -5.51
C VAL A 268 15.84 8.02 -4.08
N VAL A 269 17.11 7.88 -3.75
CA VAL A 269 17.54 7.44 -2.41
C VAL A 269 16.90 8.33 -1.32
N THR A 270 16.30 7.72 -0.29
CA THR A 270 15.53 8.42 0.75
C THR A 270 16.29 9.60 1.37
N ARG A 271 17.57 9.42 1.72
CA ARG A 271 18.41 10.52 2.27
C ARG A 271 18.51 11.74 1.36
N GLN A 272 18.41 11.57 0.05
CA GLN A 272 18.49 12.68 -0.92
C GLN A 272 17.17 13.47 -0.98
N VAL A 273 16.04 12.79 -0.77
CA VAL A 273 14.74 13.46 -0.60
C VAL A 273 14.77 14.33 0.65
N GLU A 274 15.18 13.77 1.78
CA GLU A 274 15.29 14.51 3.04
C GLU A 274 16.24 15.72 2.92
N ALA A 275 17.37 15.55 2.24
CA ALA A 275 18.31 16.64 1.98
C ALA A 275 17.66 17.75 1.12
N SER A 276 16.90 17.38 0.09
CA SER A 276 16.14 18.33 -0.74
C SER A 276 15.10 19.08 0.09
N GLU A 277 14.29 18.36 0.87
CA GLU A 277 13.24 18.96 1.71
C GLU A 277 13.81 19.93 2.74
N ARG A 278 14.89 19.55 3.43
CA ARG A 278 15.60 20.45 4.37
C ARG A 278 16.15 21.69 3.65
N TYR A 279 16.65 21.53 2.43
CA TYR A 279 17.22 22.65 1.66
C TYR A 279 16.16 23.67 1.22
N PHE A 280 15.03 23.21 0.69
CA PHE A 280 13.99 24.08 0.13
C PHE A 280 13.03 24.63 1.19
N SER A 281 12.69 23.86 2.23
CA SER A 281 11.87 24.36 3.36
C SER A 281 12.53 25.50 4.13
N ALA A 282 13.88 25.52 4.19
CA ALA A 282 14.64 26.63 4.76
C ALA A 282 14.71 27.86 3.84
N ARG A 283 14.24 27.75 2.59
CA ARG A 283 14.29 28.79 1.55
C ARG A 283 12.96 28.86 0.81
N PRO A 284 11.85 29.18 1.51
CA PRO A 284 10.55 29.30 0.86
C PRO A 284 10.68 30.32 -0.25
N LEU A 285 10.33 29.91 -1.48
CA LEU A 285 10.32 30.84 -2.60
C LEU A 285 9.41 32.01 -2.24
N GLN A 286 9.89 33.23 -2.48
CA GLN A 286 9.06 34.42 -2.35
C GLN A 286 7.93 34.30 -3.36
N ARG A 287 6.74 33.98 -2.86
CA ARG A 287 5.53 33.91 -3.68
C ARG A 287 5.20 35.34 -4.13
N PRO A 288 5.02 35.59 -5.44
CA PRO A 288 4.53 36.88 -5.91
C PRO A 288 3.14 37.20 -5.36
#